data_AF-A0A4Z1EY95-F1
#
_entry.id   AF-A0A4Z1EY95-F1
#
_cell.length_a   1.000
_cell.length_b   1.000
_cell.length_c   1.000
_cell.angle_alpha   90.00
_cell.angle_beta   90.00
_cell.angle_gamma   90.00
#
_symmetry.space_group_name_H-M   'P 1'
#
loop_
_entity.id
_entity.type
_entity.pdbx_description
1 polymer ?
#
loop_
_entity_poly.entity_id
_entity_poly.type
_entity_poly.pdbx_seq_one_letter_code
_entity_poly.pdbx_strand_id
1 'polypeptide(L)'
;MDSTIDSQHEGILPICTTVGYTVNLLPQGVDPFDLSAILESDHKYNFLKHADTGEEITVPGSTRKYWLPGNFEKHETGSTTVANSLACQTAIELASTLKVDSKLAASYLGFSAEASAGYEYSTSFKKDEFIDAAAKLPTWKPISKDLKDFNLVTDIYSAFAHFYSRYGSHLIQEAYMGTRYQLKVEQNETMEEEMKGFSTNIKADNCNVLGGDAGKAGTLAHLSPDDADAYNAAFKEWQESREEGSTDALLHIRVMEIGSFLKDSYVKSQLAVADRLSSAWSYFKNFYTFQGQISVEKAYQDDVIKLEITPLPGLVIHATGTDIFTVTQTKASSVELTPNKDCSWPHLNVTIVAPDMPVQLLFTEPPRLGYWYVTRLQLNQCGPNHFQTNYNTSDVIQNVRSFSDAHGSEVIGKKVAN
;
A
#
# COMPACT_ATOMS: atom_id res chain seq x y z
N MET A 1 -11.42 -3.39 -20.24
CA MET A 1 -10.92 -2.78 -21.49
C MET A 1 -12.10 -2.32 -22.33
N ASP A 2 -12.46 -1.05 -22.21
CA ASP A 2 -13.29 -0.32 -23.19
C ASP A 2 -12.34 0.68 -23.88
N SER A 3 -11.92 0.36 -25.09
CA SER A 3 -10.89 1.08 -25.85
C SER A 3 -11.43 2.23 -26.69
N THR A 4 -12.57 2.82 -26.32
CA THR A 4 -13.05 4.07 -26.92
C THR A 4 -12.72 5.22 -25.98
N ILE A 5 -11.41 5.49 -25.84
CA ILE A 5 -10.96 6.84 -25.51
C ILE A 5 -11.24 7.64 -26.79
N ASP A 6 -12.29 8.44 -26.74
CA ASP A 6 -12.69 9.41 -27.75
C ASP A 6 -11.59 10.49 -27.82
N SER A 7 -10.43 10.15 -28.40
CA SER A 7 -9.35 11.10 -28.66
C SER A 7 -9.73 11.91 -29.90
N GLN A 8 -10.58 12.94 -29.72
CA GLN A 8 -10.90 13.87 -30.79
C GLN A 8 -9.69 14.71 -31.24
N HIS A 9 -8.54 14.59 -30.56
CA HIS A 9 -7.27 15.18 -30.95
C HIS A 9 -6.18 14.11 -31.09
N GLU A 10 -5.76 13.82 -32.33
CA GLU A 10 -4.52 13.09 -32.57
C GLU A 10 -3.34 13.82 -31.90
N GLY A 11 -2.53 13.12 -31.12
CA GLY A 11 -1.33 13.69 -30.50
C GLY A 11 -1.53 14.36 -29.14
N ILE A 12 -2.54 13.97 -28.35
CA ILE A 12 -2.57 14.36 -26.92
C ILE A 12 -1.26 13.98 -26.21
N LEU A 13 -0.78 14.83 -25.31
CA LEU A 13 0.39 14.52 -24.50
C LEU A 13 0.11 13.23 -23.70
N PRO A 14 0.95 12.17 -23.81
CA PRO A 14 0.64 10.86 -23.20
C PRO A 14 0.36 10.92 -21.70
N ILE A 15 1.01 11.82 -20.95
CA ILE A 15 0.79 11.95 -19.51
C ILE A 15 -0.65 12.38 -19.15
N CYS A 16 -1.33 13.09 -20.07
CA CYS A 16 -2.72 13.52 -19.89
C CYS A 16 -3.71 12.35 -19.95
N THR A 17 -3.28 11.16 -20.39
CA THR A 17 -4.08 9.93 -20.29
C THR A 17 -3.92 9.23 -18.93
N THR A 18 -3.11 9.78 -18.03
CA THR A 18 -2.90 9.25 -16.67
C THR A 18 -3.46 10.20 -15.62
N VAL A 19 -3.13 11.50 -15.70
CA VAL A 19 -3.70 12.51 -14.79
C VAL A 19 -5.21 12.64 -15.03
N GLY A 20 -5.98 12.71 -13.95
CA GLY A 20 -7.44 12.70 -14.00
C GLY A 20 -8.08 11.31 -13.93
N TYR A 21 -7.28 10.23 -13.96
CA TYR A 21 -7.75 8.89 -13.67
C TYR A 21 -7.67 8.59 -12.18
N THR A 22 -8.52 7.66 -11.74
CA THR A 22 -8.47 7.15 -10.38
C THR A 22 -7.58 5.91 -10.26
N VAL A 23 -7.06 5.69 -9.05
CA VAL A 23 -6.36 4.49 -8.65
C VAL A 23 -6.99 3.93 -7.37
N ASN A 24 -6.97 2.61 -7.24
CA ASN A 24 -7.41 1.94 -6.04
C ASN A 24 -6.20 1.69 -5.13
N LEU A 25 -6.15 2.42 -4.01
CA LEU A 25 -5.12 2.25 -2.98
C LEU A 25 -5.68 1.57 -1.72
N LEU A 26 -6.69 0.71 -1.87
CA LEU A 26 -7.10 -0.14 -0.77
C LEU A 26 -5.89 -0.98 -0.28
N PRO A 27 -5.66 -1.10 1.03
CA PRO A 27 -4.42 -1.61 1.60
C PRO A 27 -4.13 -3.11 1.34
N GLN A 28 -5.03 -3.83 0.67
CA GLN A 28 -4.81 -5.23 0.32
C GLN A 28 -4.24 -5.32 -1.10
N GLY A 29 -2.93 -5.54 -1.21
CA GLY A 29 -2.28 -5.97 -2.45
C GLY A 29 -1.69 -4.88 -3.34
N VAL A 30 -1.55 -3.65 -2.84
CA VAL A 30 -0.84 -2.58 -3.57
C VAL A 30 0.61 -2.53 -3.11
N ASP A 31 1.54 -2.82 -4.01
CA ASP A 31 2.96 -2.53 -3.81
C ASP A 31 3.23 -1.06 -4.21
N PRO A 32 3.61 -0.17 -3.26
CA PRO A 32 3.89 1.23 -3.57
C PRO A 32 5.16 1.44 -4.38
N PHE A 33 5.98 0.41 -4.58
CA PHE A 33 7.16 0.42 -5.45
C PHE A 33 6.83 -0.03 -6.88
N ASP A 34 5.70 -0.72 -7.10
CA ASP A 34 5.26 -1.18 -8.42
C ASP A 34 4.17 -0.26 -8.99
N LEU A 35 4.62 0.86 -9.56
CA LEU A 35 3.73 1.82 -10.21
C LEU A 35 2.94 1.20 -11.38
N SER A 36 3.56 0.25 -12.10
CA SER A 36 2.92 -0.42 -13.23
C SER A 36 1.74 -1.25 -12.76
N ALA A 37 1.89 -2.06 -11.71
CA ALA A 37 0.78 -2.83 -11.14
C ALA A 37 -0.38 -1.93 -10.66
N ILE A 38 -0.07 -0.78 -10.05
CA ILE A 38 -1.10 0.19 -9.62
C ILE A 38 -1.89 0.71 -10.82
N LEU A 39 -1.19 1.05 -11.89
CA LEU A 39 -1.78 1.61 -13.10
C LEU A 39 -2.43 0.55 -13.99
N GLU A 40 -1.94 -0.68 -14.02
CA GLU A 40 -2.50 -1.75 -14.84
C GLU A 40 -3.68 -2.45 -14.18
N SER A 41 -4.05 -2.04 -12.95
CA SER A 41 -5.26 -2.52 -12.31
C SER A 41 -6.50 -2.28 -13.19
N ASP A 42 -7.33 -3.31 -13.32
CA ASP A 42 -8.46 -3.42 -14.28
C ASP A 42 -9.58 -2.36 -14.12
N HIS A 43 -9.45 -1.42 -13.18
CA HIS A 43 -10.53 -0.56 -12.69
C HIS A 43 -10.16 0.93 -12.65
N LYS A 44 -9.29 1.37 -13.57
CA LYS A 44 -9.07 2.79 -13.83
C LYS A 44 -10.37 3.47 -14.27
N TYR A 45 -10.84 4.43 -13.47
CA TYR A 45 -11.97 5.27 -13.85
C TYR A 45 -11.47 6.65 -14.30
N ASN A 46 -11.86 7.08 -15.49
CA ASN A 46 -11.57 8.43 -15.94
C ASN A 46 -12.51 9.42 -15.24
N PHE A 47 -12.00 10.10 -14.22
CA PHE A 47 -12.77 10.98 -13.35
C PHE A 47 -12.94 12.38 -13.95
N LEU A 48 -11.92 12.86 -14.67
CA LEU A 48 -11.88 14.19 -15.24
C LEU A 48 -11.90 14.14 -16.77
N LYS A 49 -12.82 14.86 -17.40
CA LYS A 49 -12.79 15.07 -18.85
C LYS A 49 -11.68 16.04 -19.22
N HIS A 50 -11.09 15.83 -20.39
CA HIS A 50 -10.23 16.83 -21.01
C HIS A 50 -11.08 18.04 -21.43
N ALA A 51 -10.54 19.24 -21.28
CA ALA A 51 -11.18 20.45 -21.82
C ALA A 51 -11.13 20.42 -23.36
N ASP A 52 -12.19 20.90 -24.00
CA ASP A 52 -12.27 21.01 -25.46
C ASP A 52 -11.27 22.04 -26.01
N THR A 53 -10.91 23.03 -25.18
CA THR A 53 -9.88 24.03 -25.47
C THR A 53 -8.54 23.58 -24.90
N GLY A 54 -7.45 24.01 -25.54
CA GLY A 54 -6.09 23.69 -25.12
C GLY A 54 -5.05 24.40 -25.99
N GLU A 55 -3.82 23.91 -25.95
CA GLU A 55 -2.71 24.45 -26.74
C GLU A 55 -1.82 23.34 -27.31
N GLU A 56 -1.18 23.62 -28.45
CA GLU A 56 -0.09 22.80 -28.95
C GLU A 56 1.20 23.15 -28.20
N ILE A 57 1.81 22.15 -27.59
CA ILE A 57 3.08 22.26 -26.90
C ILE A 57 4.12 21.34 -27.53
N THR A 58 5.38 21.68 -27.31
CA THR A 58 6.50 20.75 -27.53
C THR A 58 7.06 20.40 -26.16
N VAL A 59 7.37 19.12 -25.93
CA VAL A 59 8.11 18.70 -24.74
C VAL A 59 9.60 18.84 -25.01
N PRO A 60 10.41 19.23 -24.02
CA PRO A 60 11.87 19.25 -24.15
C PRO A 60 12.39 17.94 -24.77
N GLY A 61 13.36 18.02 -25.67
CA GLY A 61 13.95 16.89 -26.41
C GLY A 61 13.13 16.27 -27.53
N SER A 62 11.83 16.56 -27.62
CA SER A 62 11.00 16.05 -28.70
C SER A 62 10.82 17.09 -29.81
N THR A 63 10.85 16.66 -31.07
CA THR A 63 10.41 17.47 -32.21
C THR A 63 8.90 17.36 -32.45
N ARG A 64 8.24 16.42 -31.76
CA ARG A 64 6.82 16.17 -31.87
C ARG A 64 6.04 17.21 -31.08
N LYS A 65 5.02 17.76 -31.73
CA LYS A 65 4.01 18.58 -31.07
C LYS A 65 2.95 17.69 -30.43
N TYR A 66 2.50 18.11 -29.26
CA TYR A 66 1.44 17.46 -28.50
C TYR A 66 0.34 18.46 -28.16
N TRP A 67 -0.89 17.98 -28.08
CA TRP A 67 -2.01 18.76 -27.54
C TRP A 67 -2.04 18.66 -26.02
N LEU A 68 -2.04 19.81 -25.34
CA LEU A 68 -2.26 19.95 -23.90
C LEU A 68 -3.66 20.54 -23.66
N PRO A 69 -4.59 19.79 -23.04
CA PRO A 69 -5.91 20.34 -22.71
C PRO A 69 -5.79 21.48 -21.71
N GLY A 70 -6.62 22.52 -21.84
CA GLY A 70 -6.53 23.77 -21.07
C GLY A 70 -6.85 23.63 -19.57
N ASN A 71 -7.30 22.46 -19.13
CA ASN A 71 -7.45 22.12 -17.71
C ASN A 71 -6.26 21.34 -17.12
N PHE A 72 -5.14 21.28 -17.85
CA PHE A 72 -3.87 20.70 -17.40
C PHE A 72 -2.81 21.79 -17.37
N GLU A 73 -1.88 21.67 -16.42
CA GLU A 73 -0.70 22.52 -16.35
C GLU A 73 0.54 21.65 -16.52
N LYS A 74 1.50 22.13 -17.32
CA LYS A 74 2.79 21.47 -17.51
C LYS A 74 3.86 22.27 -16.78
N HIS A 75 4.59 21.59 -15.90
CA HIS A 75 5.76 22.14 -15.21
C HIS A 75 7.02 21.46 -15.74
N GLU A 76 8.01 22.26 -16.17
CA GLU A 76 9.32 21.76 -16.57
C GLU A 76 10.28 21.84 -15.37
N THR A 77 10.68 20.69 -14.85
CA THR A 77 11.62 20.60 -13.72
C THR A 77 13.10 20.67 -14.15
N GLY A 78 13.34 20.71 -15.46
CA GLY A 78 14.68 20.67 -16.07
C GLY A 78 15.35 19.29 -15.97
N SER A 79 16.52 19.18 -16.59
CA SER A 79 17.36 17.97 -16.65
C SER A 79 18.26 17.81 -15.43
N THR A 80 17.68 17.86 -14.23
CA THR A 80 18.45 17.64 -12.99
C THR A 80 18.51 16.15 -12.65
N THR A 81 19.73 15.60 -12.61
CA THR A 81 19.96 14.27 -12.04
C THR A 81 19.95 14.39 -10.53
N VAL A 82 19.00 13.72 -9.88
CA VAL A 82 18.91 13.65 -8.42
C VAL A 82 19.26 12.24 -7.97
N ALA A 83 20.25 12.12 -7.08
CA ALA A 83 20.62 10.87 -6.45
C ALA A 83 20.15 10.89 -4.99
N ASN A 84 19.34 9.89 -4.62
CA ASN A 84 18.87 9.70 -3.26
C ASN A 84 19.32 8.32 -2.77
N SER A 85 19.79 8.23 -1.52
CA SER A 85 20.05 6.96 -0.84
C SER A 85 19.33 6.92 0.50
N LEU A 86 18.70 5.78 0.80
CA LEU A 86 17.96 5.53 2.02
C LEU A 86 18.35 4.13 2.51
N ALA A 87 18.95 4.08 3.69
CA ALA A 87 19.24 2.86 4.41
C ALA A 87 18.36 2.82 5.65
N CYS A 88 17.70 1.69 5.88
CA CYS A 88 16.86 1.45 7.06
C CYS A 88 17.17 0.05 7.58
N GLN A 89 17.20 -0.10 8.90
CA GLN A 89 17.41 -1.39 9.57
C GLN A 89 16.15 -2.25 9.56
N THR A 90 14.98 -1.62 9.48
CA THR A 90 13.69 -2.32 9.51
C THR A 90 12.72 -1.76 8.47
N ALA A 91 11.78 -2.59 8.02
CA ALA A 91 10.70 -2.16 7.12
C ALA A 91 9.82 -1.04 7.74
N ILE A 92 9.79 -0.93 9.07
CA ILE A 92 8.97 0.06 9.77
C ILE A 92 9.67 1.40 9.88
N GLU A 93 11.00 1.39 10.08
CA GLU A 93 11.81 2.60 9.92
C GLU A 93 11.65 3.17 8.51
N LEU A 94 11.68 2.30 7.49
CA LEU A 94 11.41 2.68 6.10
C LEU A 94 10.01 3.29 5.96
N ALA A 95 8.95 2.63 6.44
CA ALA A 95 7.58 3.13 6.36
C ALA A 95 7.38 4.47 7.10
N SER A 96 7.98 4.62 8.29
CA SER A 96 7.93 5.86 9.08
C SER A 96 8.65 7.00 8.35
N THR A 97 9.82 6.72 7.79
CA THR A 97 10.64 7.69 7.07
C THR A 97 9.92 8.18 5.81
N LEU A 98 9.33 7.27 5.04
CA LEU A 98 8.52 7.61 3.85
C LEU A 98 7.21 8.34 4.22
N LYS A 99 6.62 8.08 5.39
CA LYS A 99 5.41 8.77 5.85
C LYS A 99 5.66 10.22 6.23
N VAL A 100 6.82 10.52 6.82
CA VAL A 100 7.15 11.86 7.33
C VAL A 100 7.65 12.79 6.21
N ASP A 101 8.28 12.24 5.18
CA ASP A 101 8.86 13.03 4.08
C ASP A 101 8.25 12.65 2.72
N SER A 102 7.32 13.47 2.24
CA SER A 102 6.66 13.28 0.95
C SER A 102 7.60 13.41 -0.25
N LYS A 103 8.69 14.19 -0.13
CA LYS A 103 9.72 14.30 -1.19
C LYS A 103 10.57 13.05 -1.26
N LEU A 104 10.89 12.49 -0.10
CA LEU A 104 11.56 11.21 0.00
C LEU A 104 10.65 10.09 -0.55
N ALA A 105 9.38 10.07 -0.17
CA ALA A 105 8.39 9.16 -0.75
C ALA A 105 8.33 9.28 -2.28
N ALA A 106 8.32 10.49 -2.84
CA ALA A 106 8.33 10.67 -4.29
C ALA A 106 9.59 10.14 -5.00
N SER A 107 10.70 10.11 -4.27
CA SER A 107 11.99 9.63 -4.76
C SER A 107 12.11 8.11 -4.80
N TYR A 108 11.44 7.40 -3.87
CA TYR A 108 11.52 5.94 -3.76
C TYR A 108 10.25 5.21 -4.20
N LEU A 109 9.08 5.81 -4.01
CA LEU A 109 7.79 5.23 -4.34
C LEU A 109 7.32 5.64 -5.73
N GLY A 110 6.54 4.77 -6.35
CA GLY A 110 5.79 5.07 -7.57
C GLY A 110 4.70 6.11 -7.34
N PHE A 111 4.24 6.31 -6.10
CA PHE A 111 3.22 7.30 -5.78
C PHE A 111 3.42 8.03 -4.45
N SER A 112 2.85 9.23 -4.33
CA SER A 112 2.76 10.00 -3.08
C SER A 112 1.34 10.52 -2.88
N ALA A 113 0.89 10.63 -1.63
CA ALA A 113 -0.43 11.15 -1.29
C ALA A 113 -0.31 12.51 -0.58
N GLU A 114 -1.12 13.49 -0.99
CA GLU A 114 -1.17 14.81 -0.35
C GLU A 114 -2.43 15.02 0.50
N ALA A 115 -2.31 15.91 1.48
CA ALA A 115 -3.43 16.53 2.17
C ALA A 115 -3.80 17.83 1.43
N SER A 116 -4.92 17.80 0.68
CA SER A 116 -5.68 18.94 0.11
C SER A 116 -4.90 20.22 -0.18
N ALA A 117 -4.53 20.44 -1.46
CA ALA A 117 -4.34 21.77 -2.02
C ALA A 117 -5.59 22.11 -2.85
N GLY A 118 -6.34 23.12 -2.41
CA GLY A 118 -7.61 23.51 -3.04
C GLY A 118 -7.42 24.14 -4.41
N TYR A 119 -8.01 23.53 -5.43
CA TYR A 119 -8.13 24.09 -6.78
C TYR A 119 -9.56 23.88 -7.30
N GLU A 120 -10.05 24.80 -8.14
CA GLU A 120 -11.44 24.82 -8.64
C GLU A 120 -11.68 23.81 -9.80
N TYR A 121 -11.88 22.52 -9.51
CA TYR A 121 -12.02 21.46 -10.53
C TYR A 121 -13.44 21.21 -11.07
N SER A 122 -14.44 21.87 -10.50
CA SER A 122 -15.89 21.71 -10.73
C SER A 122 -16.41 21.55 -12.18
N THR A 123 -15.74 22.11 -13.19
CA THR A 123 -16.17 22.11 -14.60
C THR A 123 -15.59 20.95 -15.40
N SER A 124 -14.57 20.27 -14.87
CA SER A 124 -13.82 19.21 -15.55
C SER A 124 -14.27 17.79 -15.21
N PHE A 125 -15.35 17.61 -14.44
CA PHE A 125 -15.83 16.26 -14.10
C PHE A 125 -16.51 15.59 -15.30
N LYS A 126 -16.19 14.31 -15.52
CA LYS A 126 -17.01 13.41 -16.35
C LYS A 126 -18.25 13.02 -15.55
N LYS A 127 -19.18 13.96 -15.39
CA LYS A 127 -20.38 13.79 -14.57
C LYS A 127 -21.31 12.77 -15.22
N ASP A 128 -21.61 11.71 -14.47
CA ASP A 128 -22.97 11.32 -14.05
C ASP A 128 -22.89 9.99 -13.28
N GLU A 129 -22.11 9.01 -13.77
CA GLU A 129 -22.06 7.67 -13.17
C GLU A 129 -21.42 7.65 -11.77
N PHE A 130 -20.24 8.26 -11.58
CA PHE A 130 -19.53 8.19 -10.28
C PHE A 130 -20.33 8.87 -9.16
N ILE A 131 -20.78 10.11 -9.38
CA ILE A 131 -21.49 10.88 -8.35
C ILE A 131 -22.83 10.21 -8.03
N ASP A 132 -23.54 9.68 -9.03
CA ASP A 132 -24.79 8.94 -8.82
C ASP A 132 -24.55 7.62 -8.07
N ALA A 133 -23.50 6.87 -8.42
CA ALA A 133 -23.14 5.65 -7.72
C ALA A 133 -22.77 5.93 -6.26
N ALA A 134 -21.98 6.98 -6.00
CA ALA A 134 -21.58 7.37 -4.66
C ALA A 134 -22.76 7.88 -3.83
N ALA A 135 -23.70 8.61 -4.45
CA ALA A 135 -24.91 9.09 -3.79
C ALA A 135 -25.85 7.94 -3.36
N LYS A 136 -25.81 6.80 -4.06
CA LYS A 136 -26.58 5.59 -3.74
C LYS A 136 -25.95 4.72 -2.65
N LEU A 137 -24.70 4.98 -2.24
CA LEU A 137 -24.07 4.25 -1.15
C LEU A 137 -24.89 4.40 0.15
N PRO A 138 -24.95 3.38 1.02
CA PRO A 138 -25.57 3.55 2.31
C PRO A 138 -24.83 4.61 3.15
N THR A 139 -25.51 5.22 4.11
CA THR A 139 -24.87 6.12 5.06
C THR A 139 -23.80 5.35 5.84
N TRP A 140 -22.56 5.86 5.83
CA TRP A 140 -21.48 5.26 6.60
C TRP A 140 -21.81 5.27 8.09
N LYS A 141 -21.61 4.12 8.73
CA LYS A 141 -21.73 3.97 10.19
C LYS A 141 -20.34 3.66 10.74
N PRO A 142 -19.87 4.41 11.76
CA PRO A 142 -18.60 4.09 12.42
C PRO A 142 -18.58 2.64 12.89
N ILE A 143 -17.52 1.92 12.53
CA ILE A 143 -17.36 0.51 12.88
C ILE A 143 -16.68 0.43 14.26
N SER A 144 -17.30 -0.29 15.20
CA SER A 144 -16.75 -0.50 16.55
C SER A 144 -17.01 -1.91 17.05
N LYS A 145 -16.26 -2.34 18.07
CA LYS A 145 -16.41 -3.67 18.69
C LYS A 145 -17.77 -3.91 19.36
N ASP A 146 -18.49 -2.85 19.73
CA ASP A 146 -19.76 -2.92 20.47
C ASP A 146 -20.98 -2.94 19.52
N LEU A 147 -20.75 -3.24 18.24
CA LEU A 147 -21.79 -3.24 17.22
C LEU A 147 -22.82 -4.32 17.47
N LYS A 148 -24.06 -3.89 17.74
CA LYS A 148 -25.22 -4.78 17.89
C LYS A 148 -25.74 -5.35 16.57
N ASP A 149 -25.34 -4.77 15.44
CA ASP A 149 -25.89 -5.08 14.11
C ASP A 149 -24.77 -5.35 13.10
N PHE A 150 -24.02 -6.43 13.35
CA PHE A 150 -22.82 -6.78 12.58
C PHE A 150 -23.10 -6.99 11.08
N ASN A 151 -24.21 -7.64 10.73
CA ASN A 151 -24.59 -7.90 9.34
C ASN A 151 -24.79 -6.59 8.59
N LEU A 152 -25.54 -5.64 9.17
CA LEU A 152 -25.78 -4.33 8.56
C LEU A 152 -24.46 -3.57 8.30
N VAL A 153 -23.54 -3.59 9.25
CA VAL A 153 -22.25 -2.90 9.08
C VAL A 153 -21.36 -3.61 8.07
N THR A 154 -21.41 -4.93 8.00
CA THR A 154 -20.73 -5.71 6.96
C THR A 154 -21.25 -5.36 5.58
N ASP A 155 -22.57 -5.24 5.40
CA ASP A 155 -23.19 -4.86 4.14
C ASP A 155 -22.80 -3.44 3.71
N ILE A 156 -22.76 -2.50 4.67
CA ILE A 156 -22.28 -1.14 4.45
C ILE A 156 -20.82 -1.18 4.00
N TYR A 157 -19.94 -1.87 4.73
CA TYR A 157 -18.54 -2.01 4.37
C TYR A 157 -18.37 -2.58 2.96
N SER A 158 -19.05 -3.67 2.63
CA SER A 158 -18.97 -4.31 1.32
C SER A 158 -19.41 -3.36 0.20
N ALA A 159 -20.47 -2.56 0.42
CA ALA A 159 -20.91 -1.57 -0.57
C ALA A 159 -19.82 -0.53 -0.88
N PHE A 160 -19.13 -0.01 0.15
CA PHE A 160 -18.02 0.92 -0.06
C PHE A 160 -16.78 0.25 -0.64
N ALA A 161 -16.45 -0.97 -0.20
CA ALA A 161 -15.32 -1.73 -0.74
C ALA A 161 -15.51 -1.99 -2.24
N HIS A 162 -16.71 -2.41 -2.66
CA HIS A 162 -17.05 -2.57 -4.07
C HIS A 162 -16.99 -1.26 -4.85
N PHE A 163 -17.44 -0.15 -4.25
CA PHE A 163 -17.36 1.17 -4.87
C PHE A 163 -15.90 1.59 -5.13
N TYR A 164 -15.03 1.53 -4.11
CA TYR A 164 -13.61 1.86 -4.27
C TYR A 164 -12.89 0.91 -5.22
N SER A 165 -13.24 -0.38 -5.20
CA SER A 165 -12.70 -1.35 -6.14
C SER A 165 -13.07 -1.02 -7.59
N ARG A 166 -14.28 -0.50 -7.84
CA ARG A 166 -14.75 -0.17 -9.20
C ARG A 166 -14.27 1.19 -9.69
N TYR A 167 -14.30 2.20 -8.82
CA TYR A 167 -14.08 3.59 -9.20
C TYR A 167 -12.76 4.18 -8.69
N GLY A 168 -11.97 3.41 -7.93
CA GLY A 168 -10.77 3.90 -7.26
C GLY A 168 -11.07 4.66 -5.96
N SER A 169 -10.04 4.82 -5.13
CA SER A 169 -10.11 5.59 -3.88
C SER A 169 -9.40 6.93 -3.97
N HIS A 170 -8.48 7.08 -4.91
CA HIS A 170 -7.71 8.30 -5.12
C HIS A 170 -7.74 8.74 -6.57
N LEU A 171 -7.62 10.05 -6.78
CA LEU A 171 -7.44 10.70 -8.07
C LEU A 171 -5.95 10.98 -8.30
N ILE A 172 -5.42 10.67 -9.49
CA ILE A 172 -4.10 11.13 -9.92
C ILE A 172 -4.20 12.60 -10.31
N GLN A 173 -3.52 13.47 -9.54
CA GLN A 173 -3.50 14.91 -9.76
C GLN A 173 -2.26 15.37 -10.53
N GLU A 174 -1.12 14.75 -10.25
CA GLU A 174 0.14 15.04 -10.94
C GLU A 174 0.81 13.75 -11.36
N ALA A 175 1.62 13.84 -12.40
CA ALA A 175 2.43 12.76 -12.88
C ALA A 175 3.79 13.32 -13.34
N TYR A 176 4.84 12.53 -13.16
CA TYR A 176 6.22 12.92 -13.46
C TYR A 176 6.78 11.98 -14.53
N MET A 177 7.27 12.55 -15.63
CA MET A 177 7.88 11.81 -16.73
C MET A 177 9.40 12.00 -16.69
N GLY A 178 10.15 10.95 -17.01
CA GLY A 178 11.60 11.02 -17.08
C GLY A 178 12.25 9.64 -17.17
N THR A 179 13.50 9.55 -16.72
CA THR A 179 14.22 8.29 -16.55
C THR A 179 14.54 8.07 -15.08
N ARG A 180 14.42 6.82 -14.60
CA ARG A 180 14.70 6.47 -13.21
C ARG A 180 15.47 5.15 -13.14
N TYR A 181 16.52 5.16 -12.33
CA TYR A 181 17.24 3.97 -11.92
C TYR A 181 16.98 3.73 -10.42
N GLN A 182 16.53 2.54 -10.06
CA GLN A 182 16.29 2.13 -8.67
C GLN A 182 16.99 0.82 -8.38
N LEU A 183 17.79 0.81 -7.31
CA LEU A 183 18.41 -0.39 -6.79
C LEU A 183 17.88 -0.64 -5.39
N LYS A 184 17.23 -1.78 -5.19
CA LYS A 184 16.80 -2.23 -3.87
C LYS A 184 17.70 -3.36 -3.41
N VAL A 185 18.23 -3.27 -2.20
CA VAL A 185 19.03 -4.34 -1.59
C VAL A 185 18.40 -4.68 -0.25
N GLU A 186 18.03 -5.95 -0.09
CA GLU A 186 17.51 -6.48 1.17
C GLU A 186 18.52 -7.48 1.73
N GLN A 187 18.82 -7.36 3.02
CA GLN A 187 19.65 -8.33 3.74
C GLN A 187 18.95 -8.75 5.03
N ASN A 188 19.06 -10.05 5.33
CA ASN A 188 18.71 -10.59 6.63
C ASN A 188 19.96 -10.46 7.51
N GLU A 189 20.15 -9.36 8.23
CA GLU A 189 21.35 -9.18 9.05
C GLU A 189 21.49 -10.25 10.14
N THR A 190 22.74 -10.63 10.44
CA THR A 190 23.10 -11.18 11.75
C THR A 190 24.10 -10.35 12.57
N MET A 191 24.87 -9.37 12.06
CA MET A 191 25.67 -8.45 12.91
C MET A 191 26.03 -7.09 12.25
N GLU A 192 26.06 -6.04 13.07
CA GLU A 192 26.30 -4.61 12.75
C GLU A 192 27.68 -4.31 12.10
N GLU A 193 28.68 -5.19 12.29
CA GLU A 193 30.03 -5.01 11.74
C GLU A 193 30.13 -5.29 10.22
N GLU A 194 29.18 -6.03 9.64
CA GLU A 194 29.18 -6.38 8.21
C GLU A 194 28.61 -5.27 7.30
N MET A 195 27.89 -4.29 7.85
CA MET A 195 27.34 -3.15 7.09
C MET A 195 28.41 -2.33 6.37
N LYS A 196 29.64 -2.24 6.90
CA LYS A 196 30.74 -1.49 6.25
C LYS A 196 31.40 -2.23 5.08
N GLY A 197 31.24 -3.55 4.97
CA GLY A 197 31.75 -4.38 3.86
C GLY A 197 30.78 -4.50 2.67
N PHE A 198 29.58 -3.93 2.82
CA PHE A 198 28.40 -4.11 1.98
C PHE A 198 28.56 -3.74 0.50
N SER A 199 29.55 -2.92 0.12
CA SER A 199 29.72 -2.47 -1.28
C SER A 199 30.19 -3.54 -2.27
N THR A 200 30.44 -4.78 -1.83
CA THR A 200 31.13 -5.81 -2.65
C THR A 200 30.30 -7.05 -2.97
N ASN A 201 29.05 -7.18 -2.50
CA ASN A 201 28.21 -8.36 -2.77
C ASN A 201 26.73 -7.99 -2.99
N ILE A 202 26.47 -7.03 -3.88
CA ILE A 202 25.09 -6.66 -4.24
C ILE A 202 24.67 -7.50 -5.43
N LYS A 203 23.79 -8.49 -5.22
CA LYS A 203 23.09 -9.12 -6.35
C LYS A 203 22.06 -8.14 -6.92
N ALA A 204 22.10 -7.94 -8.23
CA ALA A 204 21.23 -7.05 -8.99
C ALA A 204 19.75 -7.51 -9.07
N ASP A 205 19.34 -8.49 -8.26
CA ASP A 205 18.05 -9.19 -8.40
C ASP A 205 16.84 -8.25 -8.25
N ASN A 206 17.04 -7.02 -7.74
CA ASN A 206 16.02 -5.98 -7.63
C ASN A 206 16.47 -4.61 -8.20
N CYS A 207 16.96 -4.62 -9.45
CA CYS A 207 17.23 -3.41 -10.22
C CYS A 207 16.02 -3.05 -11.10
N ASN A 208 15.43 -1.87 -10.90
CA ASN A 208 14.34 -1.34 -11.73
C ASN A 208 14.84 -0.12 -12.53
N VAL A 209 14.81 -0.24 -13.86
CA VAL A 209 15.29 0.78 -14.79
C VAL A 209 14.12 1.24 -15.66
N LEU A 210 13.69 2.49 -15.48
CA LEU A 210 12.52 3.09 -16.15
C LEU A 210 12.95 4.19 -17.12
N GLY A 211 12.38 4.16 -18.32
CA GLY A 211 12.67 5.13 -19.39
C GLY A 211 14.00 4.85 -20.10
N GLY A 212 14.37 5.71 -21.04
CA GLY A 212 15.49 5.48 -21.95
C GLY A 212 15.17 4.41 -22.99
N ASP A 213 16.19 3.96 -23.72
CA ASP A 213 16.06 2.84 -24.65
C ASP A 213 15.79 1.53 -23.89
N ALA A 214 14.76 0.80 -24.30
CA ALA A 214 14.31 -0.41 -23.62
C ALA A 214 15.37 -1.54 -23.63
N GLY A 215 16.17 -1.65 -24.70
CA GLY A 215 17.24 -2.65 -24.79
C GLY A 215 18.40 -2.34 -23.84
N LYS A 216 18.77 -1.06 -23.74
CA LYS A 216 19.80 -0.59 -22.80
C LYS A 216 19.33 -0.66 -21.34
N ALA A 217 18.08 -0.29 -21.07
CA ALA A 217 17.47 -0.44 -19.75
C ALA A 217 17.46 -1.92 -19.30
N GLY A 218 17.05 -2.82 -20.20
CA GLY A 218 17.08 -4.25 -19.97
C GLY A 218 18.51 -4.78 -19.73
N THR A 219 19.49 -4.29 -20.48
CA THR A 219 20.90 -4.65 -20.27
C THR A 219 21.38 -4.23 -18.88
N LEU A 220 21.14 -2.97 -18.49
CA LEU A 220 21.52 -2.45 -17.18
C LEU A 220 20.85 -3.20 -16.02
N ALA A 221 19.57 -3.56 -16.17
CA ALA A 221 18.82 -4.27 -15.14
C ALA A 221 19.36 -5.68 -14.82
N HIS A 222 20.04 -6.32 -15.78
CA HIS A 222 20.58 -7.68 -15.61
C HIS A 222 22.10 -7.71 -15.31
N LEU A 223 22.77 -6.56 -15.33
CA LEU A 223 24.20 -6.48 -15.03
C LEU A 223 24.44 -6.51 -13.52
N SER A 224 25.41 -7.31 -13.08
CA SER A 224 25.88 -7.26 -11.69
C SER A 224 26.69 -5.97 -11.46
N PRO A 225 26.46 -5.25 -10.35
CA PRO A 225 27.32 -4.16 -9.89
C PRO A 225 28.77 -4.59 -9.60
N ASP A 226 29.05 -5.90 -9.49
CA ASP A 226 30.38 -6.43 -9.19
C ASP A 226 31.41 -6.14 -10.30
N ASP A 227 30.95 -6.01 -11.55
CA ASP A 227 31.76 -5.51 -12.66
C ASP A 227 31.50 -4.01 -12.84
N ALA A 228 32.16 -3.21 -12.00
CA ALA A 228 31.96 -1.76 -11.95
C ALA A 228 32.19 -1.07 -13.30
N ASP A 229 33.13 -1.56 -14.12
CA ASP A 229 33.45 -0.95 -15.41
C ASP A 229 32.33 -1.21 -16.43
N ALA A 230 31.90 -2.47 -16.58
CA ALA A 230 30.78 -2.81 -17.47
C ALA A 230 29.47 -2.16 -17.00
N TYR A 231 29.25 -2.15 -15.69
CA TYR A 231 28.07 -1.56 -15.08
C TYR A 231 27.99 -0.04 -15.31
N ASN A 232 29.07 0.69 -15.04
CA ASN A 232 29.12 2.15 -15.26
C ASN A 232 29.01 2.51 -16.75
N ALA A 233 29.59 1.70 -17.64
CA ALA A 233 29.45 1.88 -19.08
C ALA A 233 27.99 1.72 -19.52
N ALA A 234 27.32 0.63 -19.09
CA ALA A 234 25.91 0.40 -19.39
C ALA A 234 24.98 1.47 -18.80
N PHE A 235 25.26 1.91 -17.57
CA PHE A 235 24.52 3.00 -16.94
C PHE A 235 24.61 4.28 -17.75
N LYS A 236 25.82 4.65 -18.18
CA LYS A 236 26.05 5.82 -19.02
C LYS A 236 25.36 5.69 -20.38
N GLU A 237 25.47 4.54 -21.05
CA GLU A 237 24.83 4.30 -22.34
C GLU A 237 23.31 4.40 -22.26
N TRP A 238 22.71 3.89 -21.19
CA TRP A 238 21.29 4.02 -20.91
C TRP A 238 20.91 5.48 -20.63
N GLN A 239 21.66 6.19 -19.78
CA GLN A 239 21.41 7.60 -19.49
C GLN A 239 21.47 8.46 -20.76
N GLU A 240 22.46 8.22 -21.63
CA GLU A 240 22.65 8.92 -22.91
C GLU A 240 21.63 8.49 -23.98
N SER A 241 20.93 7.36 -23.77
CA SER A 241 19.82 6.96 -24.64
C SER A 241 18.52 7.70 -24.36
N ARG A 242 18.52 8.54 -23.31
CA ARG A 242 17.39 9.41 -23.04
C ARG A 242 17.29 10.46 -24.14
N GLU A 243 16.21 10.37 -24.89
CA GLU A 243 15.70 11.43 -25.73
C GLU A 243 14.54 12.04 -24.96
N GLU A 244 14.76 13.23 -24.40
CA GLU A 244 13.79 13.87 -23.51
C GLU A 244 12.42 13.96 -24.21
N GLY A 245 11.37 13.52 -23.50
CA GLY A 245 10.01 13.44 -24.02
C GLY A 245 9.68 12.32 -25.03
N SER A 246 10.65 11.59 -25.62
CA SER A 246 10.37 10.44 -26.51
C SER A 246 10.63 9.09 -25.84
N THR A 247 11.62 9.01 -24.95
CA THR A 247 11.94 7.79 -24.18
C THR A 247 11.68 7.94 -22.68
N ASP A 248 11.00 9.00 -22.26
CA ASP A 248 10.62 9.21 -20.87
C ASP A 248 9.52 8.22 -20.44
N ALA A 249 9.70 7.61 -19.27
CA ALA A 249 8.72 6.76 -18.60
C ALA A 249 8.01 7.51 -17.46
N LEU A 250 6.87 6.98 -17.03
CA LEU A 250 6.17 7.47 -15.85
C LEU A 250 6.93 7.06 -14.60
N LEU A 251 7.48 8.06 -13.91
CA LEU A 251 8.35 7.85 -12.76
C LEU A 251 7.57 7.86 -11.45
N HIS A 252 6.60 8.77 -11.36
CA HIS A 252 5.89 9.04 -10.13
C HIS A 252 4.51 9.62 -10.41
N ILE A 253 3.54 9.30 -9.57
CA ILE A 253 2.22 9.94 -9.54
C ILE A 253 1.95 10.56 -8.18
N ARG A 254 1.33 11.74 -8.18
CA ARG A 254 0.76 12.32 -6.97
C ARG A 254 -0.74 12.07 -6.96
N VAL A 255 -1.23 11.55 -5.85
CA VAL A 255 -2.63 11.17 -5.69
C VAL A 255 -3.30 11.93 -4.55
N MET A 256 -4.61 12.11 -4.67
CA MET A 256 -5.46 12.70 -3.63
C MET A 256 -6.69 11.84 -3.38
N GLU A 257 -7.04 11.65 -2.11
CA GLU A 257 -8.26 10.94 -1.73
C GLU A 257 -9.49 11.62 -2.34
N ILE A 258 -10.35 10.85 -3.04
CA ILE A 258 -11.42 11.44 -3.85
C ILE A 258 -12.42 12.24 -3.00
N GLY A 259 -12.76 11.77 -1.80
CA GLY A 259 -13.60 12.54 -0.88
C GLY A 259 -12.98 13.89 -0.54
N SER A 260 -11.69 13.94 -0.24
CA SER A 260 -10.95 15.17 0.06
C SER A 260 -10.91 16.10 -1.14
N PHE A 261 -10.68 15.57 -2.35
CA PHE A 261 -10.76 16.32 -3.60
C PHE A 261 -12.16 16.95 -3.82
N LEU A 262 -13.23 16.19 -3.53
CA LEU A 262 -14.60 16.67 -3.71
C LEU A 262 -15.03 17.73 -2.67
N LYS A 263 -14.34 17.84 -1.53
CA LYS A 263 -14.64 18.87 -0.51
C LYS A 263 -14.36 20.29 -1.00
N ASP A 264 -13.48 20.43 -1.98
CA ASP A 264 -13.16 21.73 -2.59
C ASP A 264 -14.16 22.12 -3.69
N SER A 265 -15.19 21.31 -3.94
CA SER A 265 -16.21 21.61 -4.93
C SER A 265 -17.25 22.62 -4.43
N TYR A 266 -17.66 23.55 -5.30
CA TYR A 266 -18.84 24.40 -5.06
C TYR A 266 -20.18 23.70 -5.34
N VAL A 267 -20.17 22.47 -5.85
CA VAL A 267 -21.38 21.72 -6.23
C VAL A 267 -21.89 20.94 -5.02
N LYS A 268 -23.08 21.28 -4.51
CA LYS A 268 -23.67 20.68 -3.30
C LYS A 268 -23.76 19.15 -3.32
N SER A 269 -24.10 18.54 -4.45
CA SER A 269 -24.16 17.07 -4.56
C SER A 269 -22.79 16.41 -4.44
N GLN A 270 -21.72 17.09 -4.89
CA GLN A 270 -20.35 16.62 -4.76
C GLN A 270 -19.88 16.71 -3.29
N LEU A 271 -20.20 17.80 -2.59
CA LEU A 271 -19.91 17.94 -1.15
C LEU A 271 -20.56 16.85 -0.30
N ALA A 272 -21.82 16.51 -0.57
CA ALA A 272 -22.52 15.46 0.17
C ALA A 272 -21.88 14.07 -0.05
N VAL A 273 -21.40 13.80 -1.27
CA VAL A 273 -20.63 12.60 -1.59
C VAL A 273 -19.25 12.63 -0.92
N ALA A 274 -18.61 13.80 -0.89
CA ALA A 274 -17.29 14.01 -0.30
C ALA A 274 -17.22 13.54 1.15
N ASP A 275 -18.15 14.00 1.98
CA ASP A 275 -18.21 13.62 3.40
C ASP A 275 -18.47 12.12 3.59
N ARG A 276 -19.32 11.54 2.75
CA ARG A 276 -19.65 10.12 2.79
C ARG A 276 -18.44 9.25 2.47
N LEU A 277 -17.70 9.59 1.40
CA LEU A 277 -16.50 8.87 1.00
C LEU A 277 -15.37 9.06 2.02
N SER A 278 -15.06 10.29 2.44
CA SER A 278 -13.98 10.51 3.42
C SER A 278 -14.25 9.81 4.76
N SER A 279 -15.50 9.75 5.20
CA SER A 279 -15.88 9.05 6.44
C SER A 279 -15.60 7.55 6.36
N ALA A 280 -15.99 6.91 5.25
CA ALA A 280 -15.69 5.49 5.02
C ALA A 280 -14.19 5.25 4.86
N TRP A 281 -13.51 6.09 4.08
CA TRP A 281 -12.07 5.98 3.83
C TRP A 281 -11.24 6.02 5.11
N SER A 282 -11.69 6.77 6.13
CA SER A 282 -11.02 6.80 7.43
C SER A 282 -10.87 5.42 8.08
N TYR A 283 -11.80 4.49 7.81
CA TYR A 283 -11.72 3.10 8.25
C TYR A 283 -10.82 2.28 7.32
N PHE A 284 -11.03 2.37 6.00
CA PHE A 284 -10.26 1.60 5.02
C PHE A 284 -8.75 1.87 5.06
N LYS A 285 -8.34 3.13 5.27
CA LYS A 285 -6.92 3.50 5.33
C LYS A 285 -6.18 2.99 6.56
N ASN A 286 -6.92 2.58 7.59
CA ASN A 286 -6.35 2.18 8.87
C ASN A 286 -6.05 0.68 8.93
N PHE A 287 -6.17 -0.07 7.84
CA PHE A 287 -5.82 -1.49 7.81
C PHE A 287 -4.33 -1.70 7.64
N TYR A 288 -3.80 -2.64 8.42
CA TYR A 288 -2.42 -3.06 8.44
C TYR A 288 -2.35 -4.57 8.24
N THR A 289 -1.29 -5.00 7.57
CA THR A 289 -0.93 -6.42 7.48
C THR A 289 0.11 -6.73 8.55
N PHE A 290 -0.27 -7.55 9.50
CA PHE A 290 0.58 -8.08 10.55
C PHE A 290 1.04 -9.47 10.15
N GLN A 291 2.36 -9.71 10.13
CA GLN A 291 2.92 -11.03 9.87
C GLN A 291 3.60 -11.54 11.13
N GLY A 292 3.47 -12.83 11.39
CA GLY A 292 4.01 -13.42 12.59
C GLY A 292 4.01 -14.93 12.60
N GLN A 293 4.30 -15.46 13.77
CA GLN A 293 4.33 -16.89 14.03
C GLN A 293 3.47 -17.24 15.23
N ILE A 294 2.72 -18.33 15.10
CA ILE A 294 2.00 -18.98 16.18
C ILE A 294 2.82 -20.18 16.60
N SER A 295 3.20 -20.23 17.88
CA SER A 295 3.85 -21.40 18.47
C SER A 295 2.82 -22.13 19.32
N VAL A 296 2.60 -23.41 19.04
CA VAL A 296 1.69 -24.25 19.83
C VAL A 296 2.54 -25.14 20.73
N GLU A 297 2.34 -25.11 22.05
CA GLU A 297 3.21 -25.90 22.95
C GLU A 297 3.10 -27.42 22.71
N LYS A 298 1.89 -27.94 22.53
CA LYS A 298 1.61 -29.33 22.16
C LYS A 298 0.44 -29.35 21.19
N ALA A 299 0.36 -30.35 20.33
CA ALA A 299 -0.86 -30.60 19.56
C ALA A 299 -0.95 -32.10 19.26
N TYR A 300 -2.12 -32.69 19.44
CA TYR A 300 -2.35 -34.10 19.14
C TYR A 300 -2.92 -34.26 17.75
N GLN A 301 -2.57 -35.37 17.11
CA GLN A 301 -3.09 -35.74 15.82
C GLN A 301 -4.62 -35.71 15.83
N ASP A 302 -5.20 -35.17 14.75
CA ASP A 302 -6.64 -35.05 14.50
C ASP A 302 -7.42 -34.11 15.44
N ASP A 303 -6.76 -33.45 16.39
CA ASP A 303 -7.40 -32.37 17.16
C ASP A 303 -7.65 -31.14 16.27
N VAL A 304 -8.75 -30.43 16.48
CA VAL A 304 -9.06 -29.20 15.73
C VAL A 304 -8.86 -27.99 16.65
N ILE A 305 -7.80 -27.23 16.39
CA ILE A 305 -7.56 -25.95 17.06
C ILE A 305 -8.19 -24.86 16.20
N LYS A 306 -9.16 -24.14 16.77
CA LYS A 306 -9.84 -23.06 16.06
C LYS A 306 -9.24 -21.72 16.48
N LEU A 307 -8.80 -20.95 15.50
CA LEU A 307 -8.28 -19.60 15.68
C LEU A 307 -9.29 -18.61 15.09
N GLU A 308 -9.76 -17.70 15.93
CA GLU A 308 -10.73 -16.68 15.56
C GLU A 308 -10.21 -15.29 15.90
N ILE A 309 -10.50 -14.31 15.05
CA ILE A 309 -10.36 -12.89 15.37
C ILE A 309 -11.74 -12.25 15.52
N THR A 310 -11.83 -11.17 16.30
CA THR A 310 -13.06 -10.38 16.44
C THR A 310 -13.66 -10.13 15.06
N PRO A 311 -14.88 -10.57 14.74
CA PRO A 311 -15.40 -10.37 13.40
C PRO A 311 -15.66 -8.88 13.21
N LEU A 312 -14.80 -8.22 12.44
CA LEU A 312 -14.97 -6.84 11.96
C LEU A 312 -14.93 -6.87 10.43
N PRO A 313 -15.71 -6.03 9.73
CA PRO A 313 -15.69 -6.03 8.26
C PRO A 313 -14.30 -5.71 7.70
N GLY A 314 -13.86 -6.48 6.70
CA GLY A 314 -12.52 -6.32 6.11
C GLY A 314 -11.37 -7.00 6.87
N LEU A 315 -11.65 -7.50 8.08
CA LEU A 315 -10.67 -8.19 8.91
C LEU A 315 -10.42 -9.60 8.37
N VAL A 316 -9.15 -9.98 8.22
CA VAL A 316 -8.80 -11.31 7.69
C VAL A 316 -7.68 -11.94 8.50
N ILE A 317 -7.76 -13.24 8.74
CA ILE A 317 -6.65 -14.06 9.23
C ILE A 317 -6.37 -15.17 8.24
N HIS A 318 -5.09 -15.34 7.93
CA HIS A 318 -4.56 -16.41 7.10
C HIS A 318 -3.45 -17.12 7.86
N ALA A 319 -3.41 -18.43 7.75
CA ALA A 319 -2.29 -19.22 8.23
C ALA A 319 -1.80 -20.14 7.10
N THR A 320 -0.50 -20.34 7.02
CA THR A 320 0.11 -21.14 5.94
C THR A 320 0.31 -22.57 6.42
N GLY A 321 -0.31 -23.54 5.75
CA GLY A 321 -0.14 -24.96 6.06
C GLY A 321 1.31 -25.42 6.04
N THR A 322 1.62 -26.42 6.87
CA THR A 322 2.95 -27.03 6.96
C THR A 322 2.81 -28.55 6.86
N ASP A 323 3.93 -29.28 6.89
CA ASP A 323 3.91 -30.74 7.04
C ASP A 323 3.30 -31.17 8.39
N ILE A 324 3.31 -30.27 9.38
CA ILE A 324 2.78 -30.50 10.72
C ILE A 324 1.28 -30.18 10.81
N PHE A 325 0.83 -29.08 10.18
CA PHE A 325 -0.55 -28.62 10.28
C PHE A 325 -1.25 -28.55 8.92
N THR A 326 -2.41 -29.20 8.83
CA THR A 326 -3.41 -28.88 7.82
C THR A 326 -4.20 -27.65 8.27
N VAL A 327 -4.28 -26.62 7.42
CA VAL A 327 -5.00 -25.38 7.69
C VAL A 327 -6.25 -25.32 6.83
N THR A 328 -7.40 -25.10 7.45
CA THR A 328 -8.69 -24.91 6.77
C THR A 328 -9.23 -23.51 7.08
N GLN A 329 -9.36 -22.66 6.05
CA GLN A 329 -10.02 -21.37 6.19
C GLN A 329 -11.53 -21.58 6.28
N THR A 330 -12.16 -21.24 7.41
CA THR A 330 -13.60 -21.40 7.59
C THR A 330 -14.37 -20.11 7.32
N LYS A 331 -13.79 -18.95 7.69
CA LYS A 331 -14.31 -17.59 7.45
C LYS A 331 -13.15 -16.63 7.30
N ALA A 332 -13.36 -15.42 6.79
CA ALA A 332 -12.32 -14.39 6.77
C ALA A 332 -11.67 -14.18 8.16
N SER A 333 -12.47 -14.20 9.22
CA SER A 333 -12.03 -14.02 10.60
C SER A 333 -11.73 -15.33 11.36
N SER A 334 -11.65 -16.49 10.68
CA SER A 334 -11.44 -17.78 11.35
C SER A 334 -10.72 -18.82 10.49
N VAL A 335 -9.76 -19.50 11.10
CA VAL A 335 -9.06 -20.67 10.54
C VAL A 335 -9.11 -21.83 11.53
N GLU A 336 -9.16 -23.04 11.01
CA GLU A 336 -9.03 -24.28 11.76
C GLU A 336 -7.68 -24.92 11.44
N LEU A 337 -6.99 -25.38 12.47
CA LEU A 337 -5.68 -26.02 12.40
C LEU A 337 -5.85 -27.47 12.86
N THR A 338 -5.45 -28.42 12.03
CA THR A 338 -5.48 -29.85 12.33
C THR A 338 -4.08 -30.43 12.27
N PRO A 339 -3.49 -30.88 13.40
CA PRO A 339 -2.19 -31.51 13.40
C PRO A 339 -2.25 -32.86 12.67
N ASN A 340 -1.29 -33.07 11.76
CA ASN A 340 -1.15 -34.31 11.00
C ASN A 340 -0.49 -35.43 11.82
N LYS A 341 0.18 -35.05 12.92
CA LYS A 341 0.88 -35.93 13.86
C LYS A 341 1.00 -35.23 15.22
N ASP A 342 1.20 -36.02 16.27
CA ASP A 342 1.56 -35.48 17.59
C ASP A 342 2.84 -34.65 17.48
N CYS A 343 2.80 -33.43 18.02
CA CYS A 343 3.94 -32.53 17.98
C CYS A 343 4.04 -31.67 19.24
N SER A 344 5.23 -31.12 19.47
CA SER A 344 5.52 -30.19 20.57
C SER A 344 6.29 -29.01 20.02
N TRP A 345 5.87 -27.80 20.39
CA TRP A 345 6.43 -26.54 19.92
C TRP A 345 6.44 -26.33 18.39
N PRO A 346 5.47 -26.80 17.59
CA PRO A 346 5.45 -26.41 16.19
C PRO A 346 5.16 -24.91 16.02
N HIS A 347 5.70 -24.35 14.93
CA HIS A 347 5.48 -22.98 14.52
C HIS A 347 4.61 -22.94 13.26
N LEU A 348 3.75 -21.93 13.18
CA LEU A 348 2.87 -21.68 12.06
C LEU A 348 2.94 -20.21 11.68
N ASN A 349 3.27 -19.91 10.42
CA ASN A 349 3.22 -18.54 9.94
C ASN A 349 1.76 -18.07 9.84
N VAL A 350 1.50 -16.89 10.39
CA VAL A 350 0.18 -16.25 10.37
C VAL A 350 0.29 -14.85 9.78
N THR A 351 -0.69 -14.48 8.98
CA THR A 351 -0.90 -13.12 8.49
C THR A 351 -2.27 -12.65 8.96
N ILE A 352 -2.33 -11.48 9.60
CA ILE A 352 -3.56 -10.85 10.05
C ILE A 352 -3.68 -9.50 9.36
N VAL A 353 -4.79 -9.24 8.68
CA VAL A 353 -5.12 -7.94 8.12
C VAL A 353 -6.15 -7.30 9.03
N ALA A 354 -5.76 -6.22 9.73
CA ALA A 354 -6.59 -5.61 10.76
C ALA A 354 -6.50 -4.08 10.80
N PRO A 355 -7.60 -3.38 11.16
CA PRO A 355 -7.57 -1.95 11.38
C PRO A 355 -6.74 -1.60 12.63
N ASP A 356 -6.25 -0.36 12.71
CA ASP A 356 -5.60 0.21 13.91
C ASP A 356 -6.61 0.44 15.05
N MET A 357 -7.10 -0.67 15.59
CA MET A 357 -7.96 -0.74 16.75
C MET A 357 -7.77 -2.10 17.43
N PRO A 358 -8.13 -2.24 18.73
CA PRO A 358 -8.00 -3.50 19.43
C PRO A 358 -8.81 -4.63 18.75
N VAL A 359 -8.13 -5.75 18.45
CA VAL A 359 -8.72 -6.97 17.92
C VAL A 359 -8.45 -8.11 18.91
N GLN A 360 -9.48 -8.86 19.26
CA GLN A 360 -9.33 -10.05 20.10
C GLN A 360 -9.04 -11.26 19.23
N LEU A 361 -8.07 -12.06 19.65
CA LEU A 361 -7.79 -13.40 19.15
C LEU A 361 -8.35 -14.41 20.15
N LEU A 362 -9.21 -15.29 19.67
CA LEU A 362 -9.80 -16.37 20.45
C LEU A 362 -9.24 -17.70 19.93
N PHE A 363 -8.71 -18.51 20.86
CA PHE A 363 -8.25 -19.86 20.58
C PHE A 363 -9.27 -20.82 21.20
N THR A 364 -9.95 -21.62 20.39
CA THR A 364 -10.87 -22.65 20.90
C THR A 364 -10.26 -24.03 20.67
N GLU A 365 -10.20 -24.82 21.74
CA GLU A 365 -9.50 -26.10 21.78
C GLU A 365 -10.46 -27.24 22.14
N PRO A 366 -10.19 -28.48 21.70
CA PRO A 366 -10.97 -29.63 22.10
C PRO A 366 -10.71 -29.96 23.59
N PRO A 367 -11.74 -30.33 24.38
CA PRO A 367 -11.65 -30.48 25.83
C PRO A 367 -10.88 -31.71 26.32
N ARG A 368 -10.08 -32.36 25.46
CA ARG A 368 -9.63 -33.75 25.69
C ARG A 368 -8.66 -33.93 26.86
N LEU A 369 -7.90 -32.91 27.29
CA LEU A 369 -6.73 -33.18 28.15
C LEU A 369 -6.50 -32.29 29.38
N GLY A 370 -7.36 -31.34 29.72
CA GLY A 370 -7.21 -30.56 30.97
C GLY A 370 -5.91 -29.76 31.11
N TYR A 371 -5.02 -29.84 30.13
CA TYR A 371 -3.83 -29.02 29.93
C TYR A 371 -4.14 -28.05 28.80
N TRP A 372 -3.80 -26.79 29.02
CA TRP A 372 -4.07 -25.67 28.12
C TRP A 372 -2.92 -25.68 27.10
N TYR A 373 -3.22 -25.64 25.80
CA TYR A 373 -2.14 -25.42 24.86
C TYR A 373 -1.70 -23.96 24.99
N VAL A 374 -0.45 -23.73 25.41
CA VAL A 374 0.10 -22.39 25.32
C VAL A 374 0.33 -22.09 23.86
N THR A 375 -0.61 -21.35 23.28
CA THR A 375 -0.46 -20.81 21.94
C THR A 375 0.16 -19.42 22.05
N ARG A 376 1.44 -19.27 21.71
CA ARG A 376 2.11 -17.97 21.72
C ARG A 376 2.05 -17.36 20.33
N LEU A 377 1.32 -16.26 20.16
CA LEU A 377 1.43 -15.43 18.98
C LEU A 377 2.60 -14.47 19.11
N GLN A 378 3.48 -14.47 18.12
CA GLN A 378 4.55 -13.50 17.94
C GLN A 378 4.29 -12.74 16.63
N LEU A 379 3.69 -11.56 16.72
CA LEU A 379 3.56 -10.65 15.58
C LEU A 379 4.78 -9.75 15.50
N ASN A 380 5.24 -9.48 14.27
CA ASN A 380 6.27 -8.49 13.96
C ASN A 380 7.50 -8.61 14.88
N GLN A 381 8.28 -9.69 14.77
CA GLN A 381 9.51 -9.94 15.57
C GLN A 381 10.54 -8.80 15.51
N CYS A 382 10.38 -7.84 14.59
CA CYS A 382 11.19 -6.62 14.44
C CYS A 382 10.34 -5.33 14.38
N GLY A 383 9.23 -5.25 15.15
CA GLY A 383 8.33 -4.09 15.21
C GLY A 383 8.60 -3.11 16.37
N PRO A 384 8.18 -1.83 16.28
CA PRO A 384 8.27 -0.90 17.39
C PRO A 384 7.31 -1.32 18.51
N ASN A 385 7.51 -0.78 19.71
CA ASN A 385 6.69 -0.98 20.92
C ASN A 385 5.17 -0.66 20.77
N HIS A 386 4.68 -0.37 19.57
CA HIS A 386 3.32 0.07 19.29
C HIS A 386 2.28 -1.06 19.19
N PHE A 387 2.69 -2.30 18.92
CA PHE A 387 1.77 -3.44 18.89
C PHE A 387 2.32 -4.53 19.81
N GLN A 388 1.65 -4.74 20.95
CA GLN A 388 1.99 -5.83 21.85
C GLN A 388 0.82 -6.81 21.93
N THR A 389 1.13 -8.09 21.78
CA THR A 389 0.23 -9.18 22.16
C THR A 389 0.29 -9.32 23.67
N ASN A 390 -0.74 -8.84 24.38
CA ASN A 390 -0.85 -9.09 25.81
C ASN A 390 -1.30 -10.53 26.02
N TYR A 391 -0.34 -11.37 26.41
CA TYR A 391 -0.55 -12.77 26.72
C TYR A 391 -1.06 -12.89 28.16
N ASN A 392 -2.32 -13.29 28.32
CA ASN A 392 -2.81 -13.78 29.62
C ASN A 392 -2.80 -15.31 29.59
N THR A 393 -1.97 -15.93 30.42
CA THR A 393 -1.88 -17.39 30.58
C THR A 393 -3.15 -18.02 31.14
N SER A 394 -4.09 -17.24 31.69
CA SER A 394 -5.26 -17.79 32.38
C SER A 394 -6.53 -17.92 31.53
N ASP A 395 -6.58 -17.35 30.32
CA ASP A 395 -7.83 -17.18 29.58
C ASP A 395 -7.73 -17.68 28.14
N VAL A 396 -8.82 -18.30 27.66
CA VAL A 396 -9.07 -18.76 26.27
C VAL A 396 -8.97 -17.61 25.23
N ILE A 397 -8.82 -16.37 25.69
CA ILE A 397 -8.89 -15.13 24.92
C ILE A 397 -7.56 -14.38 25.02
N GLN A 398 -6.93 -14.11 23.87
CA GLN A 398 -5.80 -13.21 23.75
C GLN A 398 -6.26 -11.85 23.20
N ASN A 399 -5.81 -10.76 23.82
CA ASN A 399 -6.10 -9.42 23.31
C ASN A 399 -4.90 -8.89 22.54
N VAL A 400 -5.09 -8.55 21.26
CA VAL A 400 -4.12 -7.75 20.50
C VAL A 400 -4.54 -6.30 20.64
N ARG A 401 -3.65 -5.45 21.16
CA ARG A 401 -3.90 -4.01 21.29
C ARG A 401 -2.83 -3.23 20.54
N SER A 402 -3.28 -2.20 19.83
CA SER A 402 -2.44 -1.08 19.40
C SER A 402 -2.25 -0.12 20.58
N PHE A 403 -1.04 0.43 20.75
CA PHE A 403 -0.69 1.39 21.81
C PHE A 403 -1.07 2.85 21.48
N SER A 404 -1.89 3.11 20.46
CA SER A 404 -2.34 4.48 20.17
C SER A 404 -3.19 5.11 21.28
N ASP A 405 -3.69 4.31 22.23
CA ASP A 405 -4.38 4.82 23.41
C ASP A 405 -3.39 5.48 24.38
N ALA A 406 -3.50 6.79 24.53
CA ALA A 406 -2.69 7.59 25.43
C ALA A 406 -2.87 7.17 26.90
N HIS A 407 -2.02 6.25 27.41
CA HIS A 407 -1.55 6.12 28.80
C HIS A 407 -0.67 4.84 28.91
N GLY A 408 0.48 4.81 29.59
CA GLY A 408 1.03 5.74 30.56
C GLY A 408 2.55 5.87 30.41
N SER A 409 3.01 7.11 30.51
CA SER A 409 4.38 7.43 30.88
C SER A 409 4.65 6.90 32.29
N GLU A 410 5.16 5.68 32.41
CA GLU A 410 5.89 5.30 33.61
C GLU A 410 7.21 6.08 33.62
N VAL A 411 7.22 7.10 34.46
CA VAL A 411 8.41 7.88 34.81
C VAL A 411 9.42 6.92 35.42
N ILE A 412 10.39 6.48 34.63
CA ILE A 412 11.62 5.87 35.18
C ILE A 412 12.41 7.01 35.83
N GLY A 413 12.12 7.25 37.11
CA GLY A 413 12.87 8.16 37.95
C GLY A 413 14.28 7.63 38.17
N LYS A 414 15.26 8.14 37.42
CA LYS A 414 16.67 8.06 37.83
C LYS A 414 16.87 8.98 39.03
N LYS A 415 16.86 8.40 40.24
CA LYS A 415 17.52 9.01 41.39
C LYS A 415 19.02 9.06 41.11
N VAL A 416 19.53 10.26 40.88
CA VAL A 416 20.95 10.54 41.08
C VAL A 416 21.14 10.74 42.58
N ALA A 417 21.87 9.82 43.21
CA ALA A 417 22.37 10.04 44.56
C ALA A 417 23.64 10.91 44.48
N ASN A 418 23.71 11.88 45.38
CA ASN A 418 24.80 12.86 45.54
C ASN A 418 26.18 12.23 45.71
#